data_AF-A0ABD0VL77-F1
#
_entry.id   AF-A0ABD0VL77-F1
#
_cell.length_a   1.000
_cell.length_b   1.000
_cell.length_c   1.000
_cell.angle_alpha   90.00
_cell.angle_beta   90.00
_cell.angle_gamma   90.00
#
_symmetry.space_group_name_H-M   'P 1'
#
loop_
_entity.id
_entity.type
_entity.pdbx_description
1 polymer ?
#
loop_
_entity_poly.entity_id
_entity_poly.type
_entity_poly.pdbx_seq_one_letter_code
_entity_poly.pdbx_strand_id
1 'polypeptide(L)'
;MAAVATANGLPVLSSQAYLEGKTVWETRTLVADLCRQFYTLGWVSGTGGSITIKVHDDSIPKPDQLIVMSPSGVQKERMIPEDMYVLSSGGEVLSTPCAKPYPHKSSKCSDCAPLFMKAYQMRNAGAVIHSHGMESCLVTMINPFSKEFRITLFQKYVPGSAYRMLSRYYYHIVRPVHWTSLAVPYGPAYGKQRRNSSASPVRADCTDHVNGAD
;
A
#
# COMPACT_ATOMS: atom_id res chain seq x y z
N MET A 1 26.34 -27.56 -11.04
CA MET A 1 26.16 -26.17 -11.49
C MET A 1 25.49 -25.39 -10.37
N ALA A 2 26.28 -24.78 -9.50
CA ALA A 2 25.77 -23.96 -8.40
C ALA A 2 25.38 -22.57 -8.95
N ALA A 3 24.16 -22.13 -8.66
CA ALA A 3 23.71 -20.78 -8.97
C ALA A 3 24.38 -19.80 -7.99
N VAL A 4 25.15 -18.87 -8.54
CA VAL A 4 25.74 -17.74 -7.80
C VAL A 4 24.60 -16.76 -7.52
N ALA A 5 24.14 -16.72 -6.27
CA ALA A 5 23.26 -15.65 -5.78
C ALA A 5 24.08 -14.37 -5.63
N THR A 6 23.77 -13.35 -6.43
CA THR A 6 24.41 -12.03 -6.35
C THR A 6 23.91 -11.27 -5.12
N ALA A 7 24.67 -11.37 -4.02
CA ALA A 7 24.42 -10.66 -2.76
C ALA A 7 24.86 -9.16 -2.76
N ASN A 8 24.97 -8.53 -3.93
CA ASN A 8 25.67 -7.24 -4.07
C ASN A 8 24.76 -5.99 -4.05
N GLY A 9 23.44 -6.13 -3.92
CA GLY A 9 22.49 -5.00 -3.95
C GLY A 9 22.18 -4.37 -2.59
N LEU A 10 22.14 -5.15 -1.51
CA LEU A 10 21.82 -4.65 -0.16
C LEU A 10 22.79 -3.59 0.38
N PRO A 11 24.13 -3.71 0.22
CA PRO A 11 25.08 -2.75 0.79
C PRO A 11 24.97 -1.35 0.18
N VAL A 12 24.55 -1.25 -1.09
CA VAL A 12 24.38 0.02 -1.80
C VAL A 12 23.08 0.70 -1.36
N LEU A 13 22.00 -0.07 -1.22
CA LEU A 13 20.69 0.44 -0.82
C LEU A 13 20.63 0.92 0.63
N SER A 14 21.45 0.36 1.52
CA SER A 14 21.58 0.82 2.90
C SER A 14 22.66 1.88 3.10
N SER A 15 23.37 2.28 2.03
CA SER A 15 24.39 3.33 2.12
C SER A 15 23.74 4.68 2.43
N GLN A 16 24.36 5.46 3.31
CA GLN A 16 23.83 6.77 3.71
C GLN A 16 23.61 7.69 2.49
N ALA A 17 24.53 7.64 1.52
CA ALA A 17 24.44 8.43 0.29
C ALA A 17 23.19 8.09 -0.54
N TYR A 18 22.76 6.82 -0.57
CA TYR A 18 21.55 6.43 -1.27
C TYR A 18 20.29 6.81 -0.49
N LEU A 19 20.30 6.66 0.85
CA LEU A 19 19.18 7.06 1.72
C LEU A 19 18.90 8.57 1.68
N GLU A 20 19.93 9.37 1.47
CA GLU A 20 19.87 10.83 1.26
C GLU A 20 19.77 11.22 -0.23
N GLY A 21 19.68 10.22 -1.11
CA GLY A 21 19.62 10.40 -2.55
C GLY A 21 18.32 11.08 -3.02
N LYS A 22 18.41 11.64 -4.24
CA LYS A 22 17.32 12.39 -4.87
C LYS A 22 16.01 11.60 -4.98
N THR A 23 16.07 10.33 -5.40
CA THR A 23 14.87 9.50 -5.62
C THR A 23 14.12 9.21 -4.32
N VAL A 24 14.86 8.96 -3.22
CA VAL A 24 14.28 8.79 -1.88
C VAL A 24 13.62 10.09 -1.43
N TRP A 25 14.30 11.22 -1.61
CA TRP A 25 13.77 12.54 -1.26
C TRP A 25 12.47 12.90 -2.02
N GLU A 26 12.44 12.67 -3.33
CA GLU A 26 11.25 12.89 -4.17
C GLU A 26 10.09 12.00 -3.71
N THR A 27 10.37 10.75 -3.35
CA THR A 27 9.36 9.82 -2.83
C THR A 27 8.81 10.28 -1.47
N ARG A 28 9.68 10.77 -0.57
CA ARG A 28 9.27 11.36 0.72
C ARG A 28 8.34 12.57 0.52
N THR A 29 8.68 13.43 -0.44
CA THR A 29 7.88 14.60 -0.81
C THR A 29 6.51 14.19 -1.35
N LEU A 30 6.47 13.24 -2.27
CA LEU A 30 5.22 12.71 -2.82
C LEU A 30 4.33 12.11 -1.72
N VAL A 31 4.90 11.36 -0.77
CA VAL A 31 4.16 10.81 0.37
C VAL A 31 3.53 11.91 1.22
N ALA A 32 4.29 12.98 1.53
CA ALA A 32 3.79 14.11 2.31
C ALA A 32 2.62 14.82 1.58
N ASP A 33 2.78 15.10 0.29
CA ASP A 33 1.77 15.79 -0.52
C ASP A 33 0.49 14.97 -0.67
N LEU A 34 0.61 13.66 -0.93
CA LEU A 34 -0.55 12.76 -1.01
C LEU A 34 -1.29 12.68 0.32
N CYS A 35 -0.59 12.66 1.46
CA CYS A 35 -1.24 12.69 2.76
C CYS A 35 -2.02 13.98 3.02
N ARG A 36 -1.49 15.13 2.58
CA ARG A 36 -2.24 16.40 2.63
C ARG A 36 -3.51 16.33 1.80
N GLN A 37 -3.42 15.79 0.59
CA GLN A 37 -4.59 15.62 -0.28
C GLN A 37 -5.61 14.65 0.33
N PHE A 38 -5.17 13.51 0.84
CA PHE A 38 -6.04 12.51 1.47
C PHE A 38 -6.72 13.04 2.73
N TYR A 39 -6.07 13.92 3.47
CA TYR A 39 -6.70 14.59 4.60
C TYR A 39 -7.85 15.48 4.14
N THR A 40 -7.67 16.30 3.08
CA THR A 40 -8.72 17.13 2.51
C THR A 40 -9.90 16.31 1.99
N LEU A 41 -9.66 15.09 1.51
CA LEU A 41 -10.70 14.14 1.08
C LEU A 41 -11.38 13.42 2.26
N GLY A 42 -10.93 13.62 3.51
CA GLY A 42 -11.46 12.93 4.69
C GLY A 42 -10.98 11.49 4.85
N TRP A 43 -9.95 11.05 4.12
CA TRP A 43 -9.49 9.67 4.13
C TRP A 43 -8.53 9.35 5.27
N VAL A 44 -7.82 10.34 5.83
CA VAL A 44 -6.78 10.16 6.86
C VAL A 44 -6.92 11.17 8.03
N SER A 45 -8.15 11.40 8.48
CA SER A 45 -8.45 12.32 9.60
C SER A 45 -8.13 11.73 10.99
N GLY A 46 -7.90 12.58 11.99
CA GLY A 46 -7.82 12.17 13.40
C GLY A 46 -6.62 11.26 13.73
N THR A 47 -5.52 11.36 12.97
CA THR A 47 -4.31 10.50 12.98
C THR A 47 -4.49 9.09 12.39
N GLY A 48 -5.72 8.71 12.03
CA GLY A 48 -6.01 7.43 11.36
C GLY A 48 -5.52 7.42 9.92
N GLY A 49 -5.22 6.23 9.42
CA GLY A 49 -4.75 6.04 8.05
C GLY A 49 -3.24 6.24 7.89
N SER A 50 -2.70 5.70 6.80
CA SER A 50 -1.27 5.72 6.52
C SER A 50 -1.03 5.42 5.05
N ILE A 51 0.10 5.88 4.53
CA ILE A 51 0.53 5.59 3.17
C ILE A 51 1.96 5.04 3.21
N THR A 52 2.27 4.20 2.23
CA THR A 52 3.64 3.78 1.95
C THR A 52 3.83 3.63 0.44
N ILE A 53 5.04 3.95 -0.04
CA ILE A 53 5.42 3.92 -1.45
C ILE A 53 6.82 3.31 -1.57
N LYS A 54 7.02 2.44 -2.56
CA LYS A 54 8.37 1.98 -2.94
C LYS A 54 9.10 3.07 -3.71
N VAL A 55 10.35 3.33 -3.33
CA VAL A 55 11.23 4.27 -4.03
C VAL A 55 11.50 3.72 -5.43
N HIS A 56 11.04 4.44 -6.44
CA HIS A 56 11.21 4.02 -7.81
C HIS A 56 12.63 4.35 -8.29
N ASP A 57 13.40 3.30 -8.56
CA ASP A 57 14.71 3.39 -9.18
C ASP A 57 14.83 2.27 -10.22
N ASP A 58 15.05 2.64 -11.49
CA ASP A 58 15.11 1.71 -12.63
C ASP A 58 16.29 0.73 -12.53
N SER A 59 17.32 1.08 -11.78
CA SER A 59 18.48 0.22 -11.56
C SER A 59 18.22 -0.91 -10.57
N ILE A 60 17.13 -0.83 -9.79
CA ILE A 60 16.81 -1.76 -8.71
C ILE A 60 15.49 -2.48 -9.01
N PRO A 61 15.47 -3.83 -9.01
CA PRO A 61 14.24 -4.58 -9.18
C PRO A 61 13.18 -4.15 -8.16
N LYS A 62 11.94 -3.97 -8.61
CA LYS A 62 10.81 -3.55 -7.75
C LYS A 62 10.70 -4.32 -6.42
N PRO A 63 10.89 -5.65 -6.35
CA PRO A 63 10.85 -6.37 -5.08
C PRO A 63 11.85 -5.83 -4.04
N ASP A 64 13.02 -5.39 -4.50
CA ASP A 64 14.18 -5.00 -3.70
C ASP A 64 14.26 -3.50 -3.40
N GLN A 65 13.38 -2.71 -4.02
CA GLN A 65 13.30 -1.27 -3.78
C GLN A 65 12.97 -0.93 -2.33
N LEU A 66 13.57 0.16 -1.84
CA LEU A 66 13.29 0.73 -0.53
C LEU A 66 11.84 1.17 -0.40
N ILE A 67 11.38 1.27 0.84
CA ILE A 67 9.99 1.60 1.16
C ILE A 67 9.99 2.90 1.98
N VAL A 68 9.32 3.93 1.49
CA VAL A 68 9.01 5.13 2.28
C VAL A 68 7.67 4.93 2.99
N MET A 69 7.60 5.28 4.27
CA MET A 69 6.41 5.07 5.08
C MET A 69 6.11 6.28 5.97
N SER A 70 4.83 6.67 6.03
CA SER A 70 4.40 7.75 6.92
C SER A 70 4.46 7.33 8.40
N PRO A 71 4.83 8.23 9.33
CA PRO A 71 4.85 7.99 10.77
C PRO A 71 3.45 7.75 11.37
N SER A 72 3.36 7.02 12.49
CA SER A 72 2.11 6.85 13.26
C SER A 72 1.84 8.04 14.19
N GLY A 73 0.56 8.30 14.47
CA GLY A 73 0.14 9.25 15.52
C GLY A 73 0.43 10.72 15.25
N VAL A 74 0.65 11.12 14.00
CA VAL A 74 0.88 12.52 13.61
C VAL A 74 -0.27 13.10 12.80
N GLN A 75 -0.34 14.43 12.75
CA GLN A 75 -1.22 15.18 11.85
C GLN A 75 -0.74 15.01 10.40
N LYS A 76 -1.43 14.16 9.63
CA LYS A 76 -1.03 13.75 8.28
C LYS A 76 -0.97 14.94 7.30
N GLU A 77 -1.79 15.94 7.53
CA GLU A 77 -1.87 17.18 6.77
C GLU A 77 -0.72 18.17 7.01
N ARG A 78 0.13 17.90 8.01
CA ARG A 78 1.29 18.74 8.35
C ARG A 78 2.63 18.02 8.20
N MET A 79 2.62 16.81 7.65
CA MET A 79 3.84 16.06 7.45
C MET A 79 4.72 16.74 6.41
N ILE A 80 6.02 16.74 6.68
CA ILE A 80 7.07 17.16 5.74
C ILE A 80 7.90 15.94 5.31
N PRO A 81 8.69 16.02 4.22
CA PRO A 81 9.48 14.88 3.74
C PRO A 81 10.39 14.25 4.81
N GLU A 82 10.95 15.06 5.71
CA GLU A 82 11.83 14.66 6.80
C GLU A 82 11.11 13.87 7.90
N ASP A 83 9.78 13.94 7.96
CA ASP A 83 8.97 13.18 8.91
C ASP A 83 8.80 11.70 8.50
N MET A 84 9.33 11.28 7.34
CA MET A 84 9.12 9.95 6.78
C MET A 84 10.16 8.92 7.21
N TYR A 85 9.70 7.69 7.45
CA TYR A 85 10.57 6.53 7.62
C TYR A 85 11.02 5.97 6.28
N VAL A 86 12.23 5.42 6.23
CA VAL A 86 12.71 4.60 5.10
C VAL A 86 13.03 3.21 5.62
N LEU A 87 12.45 2.22 4.97
CA LEU A 87 12.57 0.81 5.31
C LEU A 87 13.20 0.05 4.15
N SER A 88 13.85 -1.07 4.46
CA SER A 88 14.28 -2.05 3.46
C SER A 88 13.07 -2.74 2.81
N SER A 89 13.30 -3.46 1.71
CA SER A 89 12.27 -4.31 1.10
C SER A 89 11.73 -5.41 2.05
N GLY A 90 12.53 -5.79 3.06
CA GLY A 90 12.15 -6.73 4.12
C GLY A 90 11.33 -6.11 5.26
N GLY A 91 11.26 -4.76 5.33
CA GLY A 91 10.54 -4.04 6.39
C GLY A 91 11.41 -3.59 7.57
N GLU A 92 12.73 -3.77 7.49
CA GLU A 92 13.66 -3.25 8.50
C GLU A 92 13.82 -1.74 8.37
N VAL A 93 13.83 -1.01 9.48
CA VAL A 93 13.96 0.45 9.46
C VAL A 93 15.41 0.84 9.18
N LEU A 94 15.65 1.54 8.07
CA LEU A 94 16.97 2.01 7.65
C LEU A 94 17.20 3.49 7.99
N SER A 95 16.15 4.30 7.97
CA SER A 95 16.20 5.72 8.33
C SER A 95 14.96 6.10 9.12
N THR A 96 15.18 6.81 10.23
CA THR A 96 14.13 7.36 11.08
C THR A 96 14.08 8.88 10.97
N PRO A 97 12.90 9.50 11.10
CA PRO A 97 12.78 10.95 11.23
C PRO A 97 13.63 11.49 12.37
N CYS A 98 14.23 12.67 12.18
CA CYS A 98 14.93 13.35 13.27
C CYS A 98 13.96 13.66 14.40
N ALA A 99 14.41 13.44 15.64
CA ALA A 99 13.61 13.80 16.81
C ALA A 99 13.37 15.32 16.82
N LYS A 100 12.10 15.73 16.79
CA LYS A 100 11.75 17.14 16.97
C LYS A 100 12.08 17.56 18.40
N PRO A 101 12.55 18.81 18.63
CA PRO A 101 12.87 19.29 19.96
C PRO A 101 11.62 19.29 20.87
N TYR A 102 11.85 19.28 22.18
CA TYR A 102 10.81 19.33 23.20
C TYR A 102 9.81 20.47 22.92
N PRO A 103 8.48 20.27 23.06
CA PRO A 103 7.79 19.15 23.73
C PRO A 103 7.40 17.98 22.80
N HIS A 104 7.91 17.94 21.57
CA HIS A 104 7.50 16.93 20.60
C HIS A 104 8.09 15.56 20.89
N LYS A 105 7.25 14.54 21.04
CA LYS A 105 7.68 13.14 21.15
C LYS A 105 8.09 12.62 19.76
N SER A 106 9.16 11.84 19.70
CA SER A 106 9.51 11.10 18.48
C SER A 106 8.32 10.23 18.06
N SER A 107 7.91 10.37 16.79
CA SER A 107 6.90 9.49 16.23
C SER A 107 7.40 8.06 16.20
N LYS A 108 6.47 7.10 16.09
CA LYS A 108 6.80 5.71 15.77
C LYS A 108 6.56 5.48 14.28
N CYS A 109 7.14 4.41 13.73
CA CYS A 109 6.74 3.90 12.42
C CYS A 109 5.25 3.50 12.45
N SER A 110 4.58 3.50 11.29
CA SER A 110 3.16 3.19 11.17
C SER A 110 2.80 1.83 11.78
N ASP A 111 1.78 1.77 12.63
CA ASP A 111 1.28 0.50 13.18
C ASP A 111 0.68 -0.41 12.08
N CYS A 112 0.40 0.16 10.90
CA CYS A 112 -0.06 -0.57 9.72
C CYS A 112 1.07 -1.27 8.95
N ALA A 113 2.34 -1.10 9.35
CA ALA A 113 3.49 -1.63 8.62
C ALA A 113 3.38 -3.14 8.28
N PRO A 114 2.97 -4.05 9.19
CA PRO A 114 2.84 -5.47 8.86
C PRO A 114 1.82 -5.74 7.74
N LEU A 115 0.71 -5.00 7.70
CA LEU A 115 -0.31 -5.13 6.65
C LEU A 115 0.23 -4.65 5.30
N PHE A 116 1.00 -3.57 5.30
CA PHE A 116 1.65 -3.06 4.10
C PHE A 116 2.69 -4.04 3.55
N MET A 117 3.51 -4.63 4.42
CA MET A 117 4.50 -5.63 3.99
C MET A 117 3.84 -6.84 3.35
N LYS A 118 2.68 -7.28 3.85
CA LYS A 118 1.90 -8.35 3.19
C LYS A 118 1.44 -7.95 1.78
N ALA A 119 0.97 -6.72 1.57
CA ALA A 119 0.60 -6.25 0.24
C ALA A 119 1.81 -6.20 -0.71
N TYR A 120 2.98 -5.77 -0.23
CA TYR A 120 4.21 -5.79 -1.01
C TYR A 120 4.64 -7.21 -1.38
N GLN A 121 4.67 -8.13 -0.43
CA GLN A 121 5.12 -9.51 -0.63
C GLN A 121 4.15 -10.31 -1.50
N MET A 122 2.83 -10.21 -1.24
CA MET A 122 1.83 -11.08 -1.86
C MET A 122 1.31 -10.57 -3.20
N ARG A 123 1.46 -9.27 -3.49
CA ARG A 123 0.89 -8.64 -4.69
C ARG A 123 1.88 -7.81 -5.50
N ASN A 124 3.16 -7.79 -5.09
CA ASN A 124 4.18 -6.94 -5.70
C ASN A 124 3.69 -5.48 -5.82
N ALA A 125 3.06 -4.96 -4.76
CA ALA A 125 2.52 -3.61 -4.74
C ALA A 125 3.64 -2.56 -4.93
N GLY A 126 3.31 -1.41 -5.54
CA GLY A 126 4.23 -0.26 -5.62
C GLY A 126 3.94 0.79 -4.54
N ALA A 127 2.69 0.85 -4.09
CA ALA A 127 2.24 1.71 -3.01
C ALA A 127 1.05 1.05 -2.31
N VAL A 128 0.83 1.40 -1.05
CA VAL A 128 -0.31 0.94 -0.26
C VAL A 128 -0.88 2.11 0.51
N ILE A 129 -2.21 2.23 0.49
CA ILE A 129 -2.94 3.30 1.15
C ILE A 129 -3.90 2.66 2.15
N HIS A 130 -3.83 3.08 3.40
CA HIS A 130 -4.79 2.75 4.42
C HIS A 130 -5.59 3.99 4.78
N SER A 131 -6.92 3.91 4.62
CA SER A 131 -7.84 5.03 4.79
C SER A 131 -8.90 4.71 5.85
N HIS A 132 -9.33 5.74 6.57
CA HIS A 132 -10.48 5.73 7.48
C HIS A 132 -11.64 6.57 6.93
N GLY A 133 -11.75 6.70 5.59
CA GLY A 133 -12.84 7.47 4.97
C GLY A 133 -14.21 6.92 5.39
N MET A 134 -15.15 7.82 5.70
CA MET A 134 -16.48 7.46 6.21
C MET A 134 -17.23 6.53 5.24
N GLU A 135 -17.03 6.71 3.95
CA GLU A 135 -17.60 5.89 2.88
C GLU A 135 -17.17 4.43 3.02
N SER A 136 -15.89 4.19 3.35
CA SER A 136 -15.37 2.84 3.58
C SER A 136 -16.03 2.18 4.78
N CYS A 137 -16.19 2.92 5.88
CA CYS A 137 -16.89 2.44 7.08
C CYS A 137 -18.35 2.12 6.76
N LEU A 138 -19.07 3.04 6.11
CA LEU A 138 -20.48 2.86 5.74
C LEU A 138 -20.67 1.62 4.86
N VAL A 139 -19.82 1.42 3.85
CA VAL A 139 -19.87 0.23 2.98
C VAL A 139 -19.76 -1.08 3.77
N THR A 140 -18.91 -1.12 4.81
CA THR A 140 -18.79 -2.33 5.65
C THR A 140 -20.00 -2.57 6.55
N MET A 141 -20.77 -1.52 6.88
CA MET A 141 -21.94 -1.58 7.76
C MET A 141 -23.26 -1.84 7.03
N ILE A 142 -23.38 -1.49 5.73
CA ILE A 142 -24.61 -1.68 4.94
C ILE A 142 -25.09 -3.12 4.95
N ASN A 143 -24.18 -4.09 4.87
CA ASN A 143 -24.52 -5.51 5.01
C ASN A 143 -23.55 -6.20 5.99
N PRO A 144 -23.89 -6.22 7.29
CA PRO A 144 -23.03 -6.74 8.34
C PRO A 144 -22.97 -8.28 8.37
N PHE A 145 -23.52 -8.98 7.37
CA PHE A 145 -23.30 -10.43 7.18
C PHE A 145 -22.50 -10.74 5.90
N SER A 146 -22.30 -9.76 5.03
CA SER A 146 -21.48 -9.94 3.83
C SER A 146 -19.98 -9.95 4.17
N LYS A 147 -19.24 -10.84 3.52
CA LYS A 147 -17.76 -10.87 3.53
C LYS A 147 -17.15 -10.07 2.37
N GLU A 148 -17.99 -9.57 1.46
CA GLU A 148 -17.55 -8.93 0.22
C GLU A 148 -18.41 -7.72 -0.13
N PHE A 149 -17.77 -6.72 -0.72
CA PHE A 149 -18.43 -5.58 -1.34
C PHE A 149 -18.33 -5.76 -2.85
N ARG A 150 -19.49 -5.79 -3.51
CA ARG A 150 -19.58 -6.03 -4.95
C ARG A 150 -20.30 -4.87 -5.61
N ILE A 151 -19.68 -4.28 -6.63
CA ILE A 151 -20.28 -3.25 -7.46
C ILE A 151 -20.12 -3.63 -8.93
N THR A 152 -21.22 -3.62 -9.69
CA THR A 152 -21.25 -4.14 -11.06
C THR A 152 -21.34 -3.07 -12.14
N LEU A 153 -21.43 -1.78 -11.80
CA LEU A 153 -21.60 -0.67 -12.73
C LEU A 153 -20.94 0.61 -12.20
N PHE A 154 -19.63 0.79 -12.43
CA PHE A 154 -18.96 2.05 -12.16
C PHE A 154 -18.91 2.88 -13.45
N GLN A 155 -19.76 3.92 -13.54
CA GLN A 155 -19.72 4.86 -14.67
C GLN A 155 -18.59 5.86 -14.45
N LYS A 156 -17.44 5.65 -15.10
CA LYS A 156 -16.37 6.65 -15.13
C LYS A 156 -16.69 7.67 -16.23
N TYR A 157 -17.10 8.89 -15.86
CA TYR A 157 -17.17 9.98 -16.82
C TYR A 157 -15.76 10.49 -17.11
N VAL A 158 -15.31 10.33 -18.34
CA VAL A 158 -14.06 10.91 -18.84
C VAL A 158 -14.43 11.91 -19.93
N PRO A 159 -14.29 13.23 -19.69
CA PRO A 159 -14.64 14.25 -20.66
C PRO A 159 -13.96 13.99 -22.01
N GLY A 160 -14.73 13.97 -23.10
CA GLY A 160 -14.20 13.79 -24.46
C GLY A 160 -14.02 12.34 -24.93
N SER A 161 -14.46 11.34 -24.17
CA SER A 161 -14.42 9.94 -24.62
C SER A 161 -15.82 9.31 -24.70
N ALA A 162 -16.18 8.80 -25.89
CA ALA A 162 -17.47 8.15 -26.17
C ALA A 162 -17.56 6.70 -25.65
N TYR A 163 -16.58 6.23 -24.88
CA TYR A 163 -16.48 4.84 -24.46
C TYR A 163 -17.21 4.59 -23.15
N ARG A 164 -18.31 3.83 -23.22
CA ARG A 164 -19.00 3.26 -22.07
C ARG A 164 -18.25 2.03 -21.56
N MET A 165 -17.34 2.21 -20.61
CA MET A 165 -16.61 1.10 -19.99
C MET A 165 -17.42 0.55 -18.81
N LEU A 166 -17.95 -0.67 -18.95
CA LEU A 166 -18.60 -1.40 -17.86
C LEU A 166 -17.57 -2.27 -17.17
N SER A 167 -16.94 -1.76 -16.11
CA SER A 167 -16.01 -2.53 -15.29
C SER A 167 -16.73 -3.07 -14.05
N ARG A 168 -16.60 -4.37 -13.80
CA ARG A 168 -16.99 -5.00 -12.52
C ARG A 168 -15.81 -4.95 -11.58
N TYR A 169 -16.01 -4.41 -10.38
CA TYR A 169 -14.99 -4.38 -9.35
C TYR A 169 -15.42 -5.26 -8.17
N TYR A 170 -14.51 -6.12 -7.73
CA TYR A 170 -14.69 -6.97 -6.56
C TYR A 170 -13.77 -6.45 -5.46
N TYR A 171 -14.34 -6.09 -4.32
CA TYR A 171 -13.59 -5.70 -3.14
C TYR A 171 -13.89 -6.69 -2.03
N HIS A 172 -12.85 -7.34 -1.50
CA HIS A 172 -13.01 -8.10 -0.26
C HIS A 172 -13.18 -7.10 0.88
N ILE A 173 -14.30 -7.21 1.60
CA ILE A 173 -14.47 -6.46 2.85
C ILE A 173 -13.64 -7.22 3.89
N VAL A 174 -12.42 -6.76 4.12
CA VAL A 174 -11.72 -7.13 5.34
C VAL A 174 -12.39 -6.36 6.45
N ARG A 175 -13.27 -7.04 7.20
CA ARG A 175 -13.94 -6.40 8.33
C ARG A 175 -12.90 -5.99 9.34
N PRO A 176 -12.86 -4.72 9.73
CA PRO A 176 -12.10 -4.34 10.87
C PRO A 176 -12.88 -4.82 12.10
N VAL A 177 -12.26 -5.67 12.90
CA VAL A 177 -12.25 -5.27 14.31
C VAL A 177 -11.41 -4.00 14.44
N HIS A 178 -10.43 -3.70 13.53
CA HIS A 178 -9.76 -2.38 13.50
C HIS A 178 -9.12 -1.81 12.19
N TRP A 179 -9.05 -2.43 10.99
CA TRP A 179 -8.28 -1.86 9.86
C TRP A 179 -8.81 -2.14 8.42
N THR A 180 -8.72 -1.18 7.47
CA THR A 180 -9.02 -1.34 6.01
C THR A 180 -7.91 -0.81 5.10
N SER A 181 -7.16 -1.67 4.41
CA SER A 181 -6.08 -1.28 3.47
C SER A 181 -6.47 -1.49 2.00
N LEU A 182 -6.24 -0.48 1.14
CA LEU A 182 -6.31 -0.57 -0.32
C LEU A 182 -4.89 -0.68 -0.92
N ALA A 183 -4.67 -1.70 -1.75
CA ALA A 183 -3.49 -1.81 -2.60
C ALA A 183 -3.83 -1.31 -4.01
N VAL A 184 -3.07 -0.35 -4.54
CA VAL A 184 -3.23 0.14 -5.92
C VAL A 184 -2.25 -0.62 -6.81
N PRO A 185 -2.71 -1.50 -7.73
CA PRO A 185 -1.84 -2.07 -8.75
C PRO A 185 -1.50 -0.99 -9.81
N TYR A 186 -0.26 -1.01 -10.30
CA TYR A 186 0.18 -0.18 -11.43
C TYR A 186 0.05 -1.01 -12.72
N GLY A 187 -0.64 -0.48 -13.74
CA GLY A 187 -0.64 -1.00 -15.11
C GLY A 187 -2.01 -1.46 -15.66
N PRO A 188 -2.31 -1.23 -16.94
CA PRO A 188 -3.58 -1.58 -17.55
C PRO A 188 -3.62 -3.08 -17.89
N ALA A 189 -4.59 -3.81 -17.34
CA ALA A 189 -4.93 -5.13 -17.83
C ALA A 189 -5.64 -5.00 -19.20
N TYR A 190 -4.87 -4.85 -20.27
CA TYR A 190 -5.38 -4.98 -21.63
C TYR A 190 -5.63 -6.46 -21.93
N GLY A 191 -6.86 -6.92 -21.71
CA GLY A 191 -7.35 -8.22 -22.17
C GLY A 191 -8.50 -8.03 -23.16
N LYS A 192 -8.23 -8.17 -24.46
CA LYS A 192 -9.29 -8.36 -25.47
C LYS A 192 -9.89 -9.76 -25.26
N GLN A 193 -11.09 -9.85 -24.72
CA GLN A 193 -11.80 -11.14 -24.67
C GLN A 193 -12.81 -11.20 -25.83
N ARG A 194 -12.49 -12.02 -26.85
CA ARG A 194 -13.49 -12.49 -27.82
C ARG A 194 -14.45 -13.44 -27.12
N ARG A 195 -15.74 -13.32 -27.47
CA ARG A 195 -16.84 -14.17 -26.99
C ARG A 195 -16.57 -15.66 -27.29
N ASN A 196 -16.56 -16.50 -26.26
CA ASN A 196 -17.46 -17.66 -26.06
C ASN A 196 -16.89 -18.73 -25.11
N SER A 197 -17.84 -19.51 -24.56
CA SER A 197 -17.73 -20.77 -23.81
C SER A 197 -17.20 -20.76 -22.37
N SER A 198 -18.17 -20.84 -21.45
CA SER A 198 -18.19 -21.60 -20.19
C SER A 198 -16.86 -22.18 -19.67
N ALA A 199 -16.32 -21.59 -18.60
CA ALA A 199 -15.46 -22.28 -17.65
C ALA A 199 -15.69 -21.70 -16.24
N SER A 200 -16.10 -22.56 -15.31
CA SER A 200 -16.29 -22.25 -13.89
C SER A 200 -14.94 -21.90 -13.22
N PRO A 201 -14.87 -20.96 -12.26
CA PRO A 201 -13.62 -20.66 -11.58
C PRO A 201 -13.31 -21.72 -10.52
N VAL A 202 -12.08 -22.21 -10.56
CA VAL A 202 -11.46 -23.14 -9.62
C VAL A 202 -11.39 -22.51 -8.23
N ARG A 203 -11.98 -23.20 -7.23
CA ARG A 203 -11.80 -22.89 -5.81
C ARG A 203 -10.34 -23.17 -5.41
N ALA A 204 -9.67 -22.19 -4.83
CA ALA A 204 -8.50 -22.46 -4.00
C ALA A 204 -9.01 -22.80 -2.60
N ASP A 205 -9.06 -24.10 -2.29
CA ASP A 205 -9.31 -24.60 -0.94
C ASP A 205 -8.04 -24.39 -0.10
N CYS A 206 -8.15 -23.68 1.01
CA CYS A 206 -7.15 -23.70 2.07
C CYS A 206 -7.68 -24.67 3.13
N THR A 207 -7.22 -25.92 3.10
CA THR A 207 -7.43 -26.88 4.18
C THR A 207 -6.38 -26.67 5.26
N ASP A 208 -6.85 -26.43 6.48
CA ASP A 208 -6.05 -26.39 7.70
C ASP A 208 -5.36 -27.75 7.94
N HIS A 209 -4.04 -27.74 8.12
CA HIS A 209 -3.32 -28.86 8.73
C HIS A 209 -3.31 -28.66 10.25
N VAL A 210 -4.17 -29.42 10.93
CA VAL A 210 -4.05 -29.66 12.37
C VAL A 210 -3.12 -30.86 12.54
N ASN A 211 -1.87 -30.62 12.93
CA ASN A 211 -0.98 -31.69 13.39
C ASN A 211 -1.28 -31.93 14.87
N GLY A 212 -1.85 -33.09 15.18
CA GLY A 212 -1.76 -33.69 16.50
C GLY A 212 -0.47 -34.49 16.63
N ALA A 213 0.22 -34.32 17.76
CA ALA A 213 1.11 -35.31 18.34
C ALA A 213 1.21 -35.02 19.84
N ASP A 214 0.77 -36.03 20.61
CA ASP A 214 0.84 -36.28 22.06
C ASP A 214 0.07 -35.39 23.05
#